data_AF-A0A2I1FYL5-F1
#
_entry.id   AF-A0A2I1FYL5-F1
#
_cell.length_a   1.000
_cell.length_b   1.000
_cell.length_c   1.000
_cell.angle_alpha   90.00
_cell.angle_beta   90.00
_cell.angle_gamma   90.00
#
_symmetry.space_group_name_H-M   'P 1'
#
loop_
_entity.id
_entity.type
_entity.pdbx_description
1 polymer ?
#
loop_
_entity_poly.entity_id
_entity_poly.type
_entity_poly.pdbx_seq_one_letter_code
_entity_poly.pdbx_strand_id
1 'polypeptide(L)'
;MMSICKNGLRPKISKNTPKSLVHLLNKCWDETPLNRPTADEIIQKLKHFETDDIIFEELRNYNNGILKHYFESTSKLSHLKTLYNSELHLTESIKFTELSQSELLDCCI
;
A
#
# COMPACT_ATOMS: atom_id res chain seq x y z
N MET A 1 -12.13 -12.70 8.01
CA MET A 1 -11.61 -11.57 8.81
C MET A 1 -10.89 -11.98 10.11
N MET A 2 -11.48 -12.86 10.94
CA MET A 2 -11.00 -13.17 12.29
C MET A 2 -9.55 -13.73 12.38
N SER A 3 -9.06 -14.40 11.32
CA SER A 3 -7.73 -15.01 11.30
C SER A 3 -6.58 -14.00 11.29
N ILE A 4 -6.73 -12.84 10.63
CA ILE A 4 -5.63 -11.86 10.51
C ILE A 4 -5.27 -11.30 11.89
N CYS A 5 -6.28 -10.95 12.69
CA CYS A 5 -6.10 -10.42 14.04
C CYS A 5 -5.68 -11.51 15.03
N LYS A 6 -6.33 -12.69 15.00
CA LYS A 6 -6.02 -13.81 15.92
C LYS A 6 -4.63 -14.40 15.72
N ASN A 7 -4.17 -14.47 14.47
CA ASN A 7 -2.87 -15.05 14.16
C ASN A 7 -1.74 -14.01 14.10
N GLY A 8 -2.01 -12.75 14.48
CA GLY A 8 -0.99 -11.69 14.46
C GLY A 8 -0.41 -11.42 13.07
N LEU A 9 -1.09 -11.81 12.00
CA LEU A 9 -0.56 -11.67 10.64
C LEU A 9 -0.46 -10.19 10.29
N ARG A 10 0.69 -9.79 9.76
CA ARG A 10 0.98 -8.43 9.29
C ARG A 10 1.49 -8.46 7.86
N PRO A 11 1.15 -7.44 7.04
CA PRO A 11 1.74 -7.31 5.72
C PRO A 11 3.27 -7.24 5.81
N LYS A 12 3.94 -7.90 4.87
CA LYS A 12 5.38 -7.79 4.74
C LYS A 12 5.74 -6.38 4.25
N ILE A 13 6.57 -5.67 5.01
CA ILE A 13 7.11 -4.38 4.60
C ILE A 13 8.16 -4.62 3.49
N SER A 14 8.02 -3.89 2.38
CA SER A 14 8.97 -3.99 1.27
C SER A 14 10.34 -3.43 1.67
N LYS A 15 11.42 -4.06 1.18
CA LYS A 15 12.81 -3.66 1.49
C LYS A 15 13.17 -2.25 1.06
N ASN A 16 12.46 -1.70 0.07
CA ASN A 16 12.67 -0.34 -0.43
C ASN A 16 11.90 0.73 0.35
N THR A 17 11.13 0.35 1.38
CA THR A 17 10.36 1.30 2.19
C THR A 17 11.32 2.18 3.02
N PRO A 18 11.13 3.51 3.04
CA PRO A 18 11.92 4.45 3.83
C PRO A 18 11.99 4.06 5.30
N LYS A 19 13.18 4.14 5.90
CA LYS A 19 13.41 3.62 7.28
C LYS A 19 12.50 4.29 8.31
N SER A 20 12.25 5.58 8.14
CA SER A 20 11.36 6.39 8.97
C SER A 20 9.94 5.83 9.00
N LEU A 21 9.44 5.40 7.83
CA LEU A 21 8.13 4.78 7.69
C LEU A 21 8.12 3.35 8.24
N VAL A 22 9.17 2.56 7.99
CA VAL A 22 9.30 1.19 8.57
C VAL A 22 9.25 1.24 10.09
N HIS A 23 9.95 2.19 10.71
CA HIS A 23 9.95 2.35 12.16
C HIS A 23 8.56 2.68 12.70
N LEU A 24 7.83 3.60 12.05
CA LEU A 24 6.46 3.93 12.45
C LEU A 24 5.51 2.73 12.27
N LEU A 25 5.56 2.05 11.14
CA LEU A 25 4.73 0.88 10.86
C LEU A 25 4.96 -0.26 11.86
N ASN A 26 6.22 -0.52 12.23
CA ASN A 26 6.54 -1.54 13.24
C ASN A 26 5.91 -1.21 14.60
N LYS A 27 5.90 0.06 15.03
CA LYS A 27 5.21 0.48 16.26
C LYS A 27 3.69 0.36 16.14
N CYS A 28 3.12 0.77 15.01
CA CYS A 28 1.68 0.63 14.77
C CYS A 28 1.21 -0.83 14.77
N TRP A 29 2.07 -1.75 14.37
CA TRP A 29 1.77 -3.18 14.26
C TRP A 29 2.27 -4.03 15.43
N ASP A 30 2.74 -3.39 16.51
CA ASP A 30 3.24 -4.10 17.69
C ASP A 30 2.21 -5.12 18.19
N GLU A 31 2.71 -6.32 18.51
CA GLU A 31 1.90 -7.43 19.01
C GLU A 31 1.23 -7.04 20.33
N THR A 32 1.93 -6.29 21.17
CA THR A 32 1.42 -5.77 22.44
C THR A 32 0.63 -4.47 22.18
N PRO A 33 -0.69 -4.45 22.41
CA PRO A 33 -1.51 -3.27 22.11
C PRO A 33 -1.05 -2.00 22.84
N LEU A 34 -0.50 -2.14 24.05
CA LEU A 34 0.00 -1.02 24.86
C LEU A 34 1.24 -0.33 24.26
N ASN A 35 1.97 -1.00 23.36
CA ASN A 35 3.13 -0.42 22.68
C ASN A 35 2.75 0.37 21.41
N ARG A 36 1.49 0.25 20.97
CA ARG A 36 1.04 0.94 19.77
C ARG A 36 0.89 2.43 20.05
N PRO A 37 1.33 3.28 19.12
CA PRO A 37 1.17 4.71 19.29
C PRO A 37 -0.31 5.10 19.22
N THR A 38 -0.66 6.10 19.99
CA THR A 38 -1.94 6.81 19.87
C THR A 38 -2.03 7.54 18.52
N ALA A 39 -3.25 7.90 18.11
CA ALA A 39 -3.45 8.69 16.91
C ALA A 39 -2.67 10.03 16.96
N ASP A 40 -2.61 10.67 18.13
CA ASP A 40 -1.88 11.92 18.31
C ASP A 40 -0.37 11.75 18.11
N GLU A 41 0.23 10.69 18.65
CA GLU A 41 1.64 10.38 18.43
C GLU A 41 1.95 10.09 16.96
N ILE A 42 1.04 9.39 16.25
CA ILE A 42 1.16 9.17 14.80
C ILE A 42 1.12 10.51 14.07
N ILE A 43 0.16 11.38 14.36
CA ILE A 43 0.03 12.70 13.72
C ILE A 43 1.29 13.54 13.97
N GLN A 44 1.80 13.56 15.19
CA GLN A 44 3.04 14.27 15.51
C GLN A 44 4.23 13.71 14.72
N LYS A 45 4.33 12.38 14.58
CA LYS A 45 5.39 11.75 13.81
C LYS A 45 5.30 12.08 12.32
N LEU A 46 4.10 12.08 11.75
CA LEU A 46 3.86 12.45 10.36
C LEU A 46 4.15 13.92 10.10
N LYS A 47 3.73 14.83 11.00
CA LYS A 47 4.11 16.25 10.92
C LYS A 47 5.62 16.44 10.94
N HIS A 48 6.32 15.69 11.79
CA HIS A 48 7.78 15.74 11.81
C HIS A 48 8.40 15.28 10.48
N PHE A 49 7.83 14.27 9.82
CA PHE A 49 8.30 13.84 8.49
C PHE A 49 8.12 14.91 7.41
N GLU A 50 7.12 15.79 7.54
CA GLU A 50 6.90 16.91 6.61
C GLU A 50 7.89 18.06 6.85
N THR A 51 8.32 18.25 8.10
CA THR A 51 9.21 19.35 8.48
C THR A 51 10.70 19.01 8.44
N ASP A 52 11.04 17.72 8.46
CA ASP A 52 12.42 17.26 8.36
C ASP A 52 12.78 17.09 6.88
N ASP A 53 13.62 17.98 6.36
CA ASP A 53 13.97 18.01 4.93
C ASP A 53 14.53 16.68 4.41
N ILE A 54 15.31 15.97 5.23
CA ILE A 54 15.95 14.72 4.84
C ILE A 54 14.89 13.62 4.71
N ILE A 55 14.04 13.48 5.72
CA ILE A 55 12.96 12.48 5.72
C ILE A 55 11.94 12.81 4.62
N PHE A 56 11.59 14.08 4.48
CA PHE A 56 10.64 14.54 3.48
C PHE A 56 11.10 14.20 2.05
N GLU A 57 12.36 14.48 1.72
CA GLU A 57 12.93 14.14 0.42
C GLU A 57 13.04 12.61 0.22
N GLU A 58 13.39 11.84 1.25
CA GLU A 58 13.39 10.37 1.18
C GLU A 58 11.99 9.82 0.82
N LEU A 59 10.95 10.30 1.52
CA LEU A 59 9.56 9.89 1.30
C LEU A 59 9.04 10.33 -0.08
N ARG A 60 9.36 11.57 -0.49
CA ARG A 60 9.03 12.10 -1.82
C ARG A 60 9.63 11.22 -2.93
N ASN A 61 10.92 10.90 -2.83
CA ASN A 61 11.61 10.06 -3.81
C ASN A 61 11.04 8.65 -3.88
N TYR A 62 10.73 8.06 -2.71
CA TYR A 62 10.05 6.77 -2.65
C TYR A 62 8.69 6.81 -3.36
N ASN A 63 7.85 7.79 -3.04
CA ASN A 63 6.54 7.96 -3.67
C ASN A 63 6.64 8.15 -5.19
N ASN A 64 7.61 8.94 -5.65
CA ASN A 64 7.87 9.13 -7.08
C ASN A 64 8.24 7.80 -7.77
N GLY A 65 9.05 6.96 -7.11
CA GLY A 65 9.39 5.63 -7.61
C GLY A 65 8.17 4.71 -7.74
N ILE A 66 7.27 4.72 -6.75
CA ILE A 66 6.02 3.95 -6.78
C ILE A 66 5.10 4.45 -7.91
N LEU A 67 4.92 5.76 -8.02
CA LEU A 67 4.10 6.38 -9.08
C LEU A 67 4.64 6.02 -10.46
N LYS A 68 5.96 6.10 -10.67
CA LYS A 68 6.59 5.71 -11.94
C LYS A 68 6.28 4.26 -12.29
N HIS A 69 6.45 3.32 -11.36
CA HIS A 69 6.14 1.90 -11.58
C HIS A 69 4.66 1.68 -11.91
N TYR A 70 3.76 2.39 -11.23
CA TYR A 70 2.33 2.34 -11.50
C TYR A 70 2.00 2.83 -12.93
N PHE A 71 2.56 3.97 -13.34
CA PHE A 71 2.38 4.51 -14.71
C PHE A 71 2.96 3.59 -15.79
N GLU A 72 4.13 3.00 -15.56
CA GLU A 72 4.73 2.04 -16.50
C GLU A 72 3.88 0.77 -16.63
N SER A 73 3.36 0.27 -15.51
CA SER A 73 2.50 -0.93 -15.49
C SER A 73 1.17 -0.67 -16.19
N THR A 74 0.54 0.48 -15.95
CA THR A 74 -0.73 0.87 -16.58
C THR A 74 -0.55 1.14 -18.08
N SER A 75 0.56 1.75 -18.50
CA SER A 75 0.91 1.92 -19.91
C SER A 75 1.13 0.57 -20.61
N LYS A 76 1.84 -0.38 -19.99
CA LYS A 76 1.96 -1.74 -20.55
C LYS A 76 0.61 -2.41 -20.69
N LEU A 77 -0.28 -2.26 -19.71
CA LEU A 77 -1.63 -2.81 -19.77
C LEU A 77 -2.46 -2.17 -20.90
N SER A 78 -2.36 -0.85 -21.12
CA SER A 78 -3.07 -0.20 -22.23
C SER A 78 -2.54 -0.65 -23.60
N HIS A 79 -1.23 -0.86 -23.74
CA HIS A 79 -0.65 -1.42 -24.96
C HIS A 79 -1.12 -2.87 -25.19
N LEU A 80 -1.10 -3.72 -24.16
CA LEU A 80 -1.62 -5.09 -24.24
C LEU A 80 -3.12 -5.11 -24.58
N LYS A 81 -3.92 -4.22 -23.99
CA LYS A 81 -5.34 -4.06 -24.34
C LYS A 81 -5.52 -3.66 -25.81
N THR A 82 -4.67 -2.77 -26.32
CA THR A 82 -4.73 -2.34 -27.73
C THR A 82 -4.35 -3.48 -28.67
N LEU A 83 -3.31 -4.24 -28.35
CA LEU A 83 -2.91 -5.46 -29.09
C LEU A 83 -4.03 -6.51 -29.07
N TYR A 84 -4.58 -6.79 -27.88
CA TYR A 84 -5.71 -7.71 -27.71
C TYR A 84 -6.94 -7.26 -28.49
N ASN A 85 -7.26 -5.97 -28.50
CA ASN A 85 -8.37 -5.40 -29.27
C ASN A 85 -8.11 -5.43 -30.79
N SER A 86 -6.86 -5.31 -31.23
CA SER A 86 -6.49 -5.49 -32.65
C SER A 86 -6.51 -6.96 -33.09
N GLU A 87 -6.34 -7.90 -32.14
CA GLU A 87 -6.38 -9.35 -32.36
C GLU A 87 -7.74 -9.98 -32.02
N LEU A 88 -8.75 -9.19 -31.60
CA LEU A 88 -10.07 -9.62 -31.12
C LEU A 88 -11.02 -10.14 -32.22
N HIS A 89 -10.49 -10.74 -33.28
CA HIS A 89 -11.27 -11.58 -34.16
C HIS A 89 -11.34 -13.05 -33.71
N LEU A 90 -10.72 -13.47 -32.58
CA LEU A 90 -10.61 -14.91 -32.28
C LEU A 90 -10.96 -15.46 -30.89
N THR A 91 -11.08 -14.74 -29.75
CA THR A 91 -11.35 -15.45 -28.47
C THR A 91 -12.19 -14.69 -27.42
N GLU A 92 -13.50 -14.97 -27.41
CA GLU A 92 -14.55 -14.48 -26.48
C GLU A 92 -14.49 -15.02 -25.02
N SER A 93 -13.36 -15.51 -24.49
CA SER A 93 -13.41 -16.44 -23.33
C SER A 93 -12.62 -16.12 -22.05
N ILE A 94 -12.32 -14.86 -21.72
CA ILE A 94 -11.79 -14.54 -20.36
C ILE A 94 -12.78 -13.69 -19.56
N LYS A 95 -13.65 -14.35 -18.78
CA LYS A 95 -14.47 -13.73 -17.73
C LYS A 95 -13.57 -13.29 -16.57
N PHE A 96 -13.48 -11.99 -16.31
CA PHE A 96 -12.93 -11.45 -15.06
C PHE A 96 -14.00 -11.51 -13.97
N THR A 97 -13.73 -12.27 -12.90
CA THR A 97 -14.54 -12.26 -11.67
C THR A 97 -14.21 -10.99 -10.86
N GLU A 98 -15.26 -10.23 -10.54
CA GLU A 98 -15.26 -9.02 -9.72
C GLU A 98 -14.74 -9.30 -8.30
N LEU A 99 -13.82 -8.48 -7.79
CA LEU A 99 -13.52 -8.39 -6.36
C LEU A 99 -14.47 -7.34 -5.77
N SER A 100 -15.48 -7.77 -5.03
CA SER A 100 -16.47 -6.89 -4.42
C SER A 100 -15.85 -5.97 -3.37
N GLN A 101 -16.15 -4.68 -3.50
CA GLN A 101 -16.01 -3.67 -2.45
C GLN A 101 -17.06 -3.90 -1.36
N SER A 102 -16.74 -4.68 -0.34
CA SER A 102 -17.47 -4.62 0.93
C SER A 102 -16.64 -5.25 2.03
N GLU A 103 -16.71 -4.65 3.22
CA GLU A 103 -16.10 -5.07 4.50
C GLU A 103 -14.69 -4.51 4.77
N LEU A 104 -14.63 -3.34 5.42
CA LEU A 104 -14.03 -3.19 6.76
C LEU A 104 -14.09 -1.75 7.27
N LEU A 105 -15.31 -1.29 7.53
CA LEU A 105 -15.56 -0.40 8.66
C LEU A 105 -15.88 -1.33 9.83
N ASP A 106 -14.89 -1.64 10.67
CA ASP A 106 -15.01 -2.11 12.07
C ASP A 106 -13.68 -2.70 12.57
N CYS A 107 -12.63 -1.88 12.61
CA CYS A 107 -11.42 -2.17 13.37
C CYS A 107 -10.93 -0.90 14.06
N CYS A 108 -11.80 -0.28 14.87
CA CYS A 108 -11.40 0.67 15.90
C CYS A 108 -12.12 0.30 17.19
N ILE A 109 -11.33 0.08 18.25
CA ILE A 109 -11.65 -0.35 19.62
C ILE A 109 -11.53 -1.87 19.83
#